data_AF-A0A7Z1T6F6-F1
#
_entry.id   AF-A0A7Z1T6F6-F1
#
_cell.length_a   1.000
_cell.length_b   1.000
_cell.length_c   1.000
_cell.angle_alpha   90.00
_cell.angle_beta   90.00
_cell.angle_gamma   90.00
#
_symmetry.space_group_name_H-M   'P 1'
#
loop_
_entity.id
_entity.type
_entity.pdbx_description
1 polymer ?
#
loop_
_entity_poly.entity_id
_entity_poly.type
_entity_poly.pdbx_seq_one_letter_code
_entity_poly.pdbx_strand_id
1 'polypeptide(L)'
;MVETQDDTEWLAQEIDESSFNDRRLGRRFCELMENFWKNIGSTIPFACQDWAGTKAAYRFLSNPHVDESAILKGHFESTRQRVATLRNETILLPQDTTTFIYQRDNPDIIGYTGTTSAWGKRKDKSKGKIVNCGILMHSSLAITSRGVPLGLS
;
A
#
# COMPACT_ATOMS: atom_id res chain seq x y z
N MET A 1 -9.81 -33.01 -0.10
CA MET A 1 -9.03 -32.23 -1.09
C MET A 1 -10.00 -31.22 -1.64
N VAL A 2 -10.11 -30.06 -0.98
CA VAL A 2 -11.02 -28.98 -1.41
C VAL A 2 -10.25 -28.21 -2.46
N GLU A 3 -10.79 -28.13 -3.67
CA GLU A 3 -10.27 -27.26 -4.73
C GLU A 3 -10.20 -25.83 -4.17
N THR A 4 -8.99 -25.31 -3.99
CA THR A 4 -8.77 -23.91 -3.68
C THR A 4 -9.17 -23.13 -4.92
N GLN A 5 -10.34 -22.51 -4.87
CA GLN A 5 -10.68 -21.36 -5.70
C GLN A 5 -9.46 -20.44 -5.72
N ASP A 6 -8.98 -20.09 -6.91
CA ASP A 6 -7.65 -19.50 -7.13
C ASP A 6 -7.42 -18.35 -6.13
N ASP A 7 -6.42 -18.48 -5.24
CA ASP A 7 -6.14 -17.56 -4.12
C ASP A 7 -5.95 -16.09 -4.56
N THR A 8 -5.95 -15.83 -5.87
CA THR A 8 -5.80 -14.54 -6.54
C THR A 8 -7.08 -14.01 -7.21
N GLU A 9 -8.19 -14.76 -7.25
CA GLU A 9 -9.44 -14.29 -7.89
C GLU A 9 -9.99 -12.99 -7.29
N TRP A 10 -9.87 -12.83 -5.97
CA TRP A 10 -10.29 -11.61 -5.27
C TRP A 10 -9.47 -10.39 -5.72
N LEU A 11 -8.20 -10.58 -6.09
CA LEU A 11 -7.30 -9.51 -6.49
C LEU A 11 -7.76 -8.87 -7.81
N ALA A 12 -8.29 -9.67 -8.73
CA ALA A 12 -8.86 -9.18 -9.98
C ALA A 12 -10.10 -8.29 -9.75
N GLN A 13 -10.79 -8.42 -8.61
CA GLN A 13 -11.91 -7.56 -8.24
C GLN A 13 -11.46 -6.24 -7.61
N GLU A 14 -10.21 -6.16 -7.18
CA GLU A 14 -9.61 -5.01 -6.49
C GLU A 14 -8.80 -4.10 -7.42
N ILE A 15 -8.39 -4.63 -8.58
CA ILE A 15 -7.55 -3.92 -9.52
C ILE A 15 -8.38 -3.46 -10.73
N ASP A 16 -8.18 -2.21 -11.12
CA ASP A 16 -8.70 -1.68 -12.39
C ASP A 16 -7.53 -1.37 -13.34
N GLU A 17 -7.24 -2.29 -14.26
CA GLU A 17 -6.20 -2.09 -15.27
C GLU A 17 -6.43 -0.85 -16.14
N SER A 18 -7.68 -0.45 -16.34
CA SER A 18 -8.04 0.70 -17.18
C SER A 18 -7.79 2.04 -16.50
N SER A 19 -7.48 2.04 -15.20
CA SER A 19 -7.09 3.25 -14.47
C SER A 19 -5.70 3.76 -14.83
N PHE A 20 -4.88 2.95 -15.51
CA PHE A 20 -3.57 3.36 -15.98
C PHE A 20 -3.65 3.93 -17.40
N ASN A 21 -2.92 5.02 -17.65
CA ASN A 21 -2.86 5.68 -18.96
C ASN A 21 -2.19 4.83 -20.06
N ASP A 22 -1.49 3.74 -19.70
CA ASP A 22 -0.93 2.76 -20.62
C ASP A 22 -1.34 1.36 -20.18
N ARG A 23 -1.96 0.58 -21.09
CA ARG A 23 -2.41 -0.79 -20.82
C ARG A 23 -1.29 -1.72 -20.36
N ARG A 24 -0.05 -1.46 -20.77
CA ARG A 24 1.13 -2.22 -20.32
C ARG A 24 1.43 -1.98 -18.85
N LEU A 25 1.13 -0.79 -18.33
CA LEU A 25 1.25 -0.47 -16.91
C LEU A 25 0.16 -1.18 -16.10
N GLY A 26 -1.09 -1.15 -16.56
CA GLY A 26 -2.19 -1.89 -15.93
C GLY A 26 -1.89 -3.38 -15.81
N ARG A 27 -1.51 -4.02 -16.92
CA ARG A 27 -1.09 -5.44 -16.91
C ARG A 27 0.10 -5.69 -15.98
N ARG A 28 1.10 -4.81 -15.97
CA ARG A 28 2.25 -4.94 -15.08
C ARG A 28 1.82 -4.83 -13.61
N PHE A 29 0.90 -3.95 -13.29
CA PHE A 29 0.39 -3.79 -11.93
C PHE A 29 -0.29 -5.08 -11.45
N CYS A 30 -1.15 -5.70 -12.26
CA CYS A 30 -1.73 -7.01 -11.95
C CYS A 30 -0.67 -8.07 -11.65
N GLU A 31 0.31 -8.24 -12.56
CA GLU A 31 1.40 -9.20 -12.38
C GLU A 31 2.22 -8.93 -11.09
N LEU A 32 2.45 -7.66 -10.74
CA LEU A 32 3.16 -7.31 -9.51
C LEU A 32 2.32 -7.62 -8.26
N MET A 33 1.03 -7.31 -8.28
CA MET A 33 0.14 -7.57 -7.15
C MET A 33 -0.03 -9.07 -6.90
N GLU A 34 -0.13 -9.90 -7.94
CA GLU A 34 -0.16 -11.36 -7.80
C GLU A 34 1.12 -11.89 -7.14
N ASN A 35 2.29 -11.40 -7.59
CA ASN A 35 3.58 -11.80 -7.04
C ASN A 35 3.74 -11.37 -5.58
N PHE A 36 3.30 -10.15 -5.25
CA PHE A 36 3.37 -9.62 -3.89
C PHE A 36 2.39 -10.33 -2.96
N TRP A 37 1.19 -10.66 -3.43
CA TRP A 37 0.20 -11.44 -2.67
C TRP A 37 0.71 -12.83 -2.32
N LYS A 38 1.35 -13.52 -3.28
CA LYS A 38 1.94 -14.85 -3.03
C LYS A 38 3.14 -14.80 -2.07
N ASN A 39 3.76 -13.64 -1.90
CA ASN A 39 5.01 -13.48 -1.13
C ASN A 39 4.94 -12.27 -0.17
N ILE A 40 3.81 -12.11 0.56
CA ILE A 40 3.61 -10.99 1.48
C ILE A 40 4.75 -10.90 2.50
N GLY A 41 5.25 -9.68 2.70
CA GLY A 41 6.33 -9.39 3.65
C GLY A 41 7.73 -9.71 3.13
N SER A 42 7.87 -10.30 1.94
CA SER A 42 9.15 -10.50 1.29
C SER A 42 9.65 -9.24 0.58
N THR A 43 10.94 -9.24 0.21
CA THR A 43 11.52 -8.17 -0.59
C THR A 43 11.04 -8.25 -2.05
N ILE A 44 11.02 -7.13 -2.77
CA ILE A 44 10.65 -7.10 -4.20
C ILE A 44 11.43 -8.14 -5.03
N PRO A 45 12.77 -8.26 -4.91
CA PRO A 45 13.51 -9.28 -5.66
C PRO A 45 13.08 -10.71 -5.36
N PHE A 46 12.72 -10.99 -4.10
CA PHE A 46 12.22 -12.30 -3.72
C PHE A 46 10.84 -12.54 -4.30
N ALA A 47 9.90 -11.60 -4.14
CA ALA A 47 8.55 -11.75 -4.67
C ALA A 47 8.52 -11.92 -6.21
N CYS A 48 9.41 -11.25 -6.94
CA CYS A 48 9.48 -11.36 -8.40
C CYS A 48 10.18 -12.62 -8.92
N GLN A 49 10.94 -13.33 -8.07
CA GLN A 49 11.62 -14.61 -8.36
C GLN A 49 12.62 -14.65 -9.53
N ASP A 50 12.73 -13.58 -10.33
CA ASP A 50 13.75 -13.43 -11.39
C ASP A 50 14.23 -11.98 -11.55
N TRP A 51 15.35 -11.81 -12.27
CA TRP A 51 15.96 -10.49 -12.51
C TRP A 51 15.11 -9.57 -13.40
N ALA A 52 14.41 -10.12 -14.39
CA ALA A 52 13.63 -9.34 -15.35
C ALA A 52 12.40 -8.72 -14.68
N GLY A 53 11.67 -9.50 -13.89
CA GLY A 53 10.55 -9.11 -13.04
C GLY A 53 10.99 -8.13 -11.97
N THR A 54 12.11 -8.37 -11.29
CA THR A 54 12.67 -7.41 -10.32
C THR A 54 12.92 -6.05 -10.96
N LYS A 55 13.57 -6.02 -12.13
CA LYS A 55 13.85 -4.79 -12.87
C LYS A 55 12.57 -4.12 -13.36
N ALA A 56 11.58 -4.89 -13.79
CA ALA A 56 10.28 -4.39 -14.19
C ALA A 56 9.51 -3.76 -13.01
N ALA A 57 9.56 -4.36 -11.82
CA ALA A 57 8.95 -3.84 -10.61
C ALA A 57 9.53 -2.48 -10.22
N TYR A 58 10.86 -2.37 -10.14
CA TYR A 58 11.49 -1.08 -9.85
C TYR A 58 11.19 -0.02 -10.90
N ARG A 59 11.21 -0.38 -12.20
CA ARG A 59 10.83 0.53 -13.28
C ARG A 59 9.37 0.97 -13.21
N PHE A 60 8.46 0.09 -12.81
CA PHE A 60 7.06 0.42 -12.59
C PHE A 60 6.90 1.42 -11.45
N LEU A 61 7.51 1.15 -10.28
CA LEU A 61 7.42 2.01 -9.09
C LEU A 61 8.11 3.36 -9.24
N SER A 62 9.06 3.49 -10.17
CA SER A 62 9.76 4.75 -10.49
C SER A 62 9.24 5.43 -11.75
N ASN A 63 8.16 4.92 -12.35
CA ASN A 63 7.63 5.45 -13.60
C ASN A 63 6.85 6.74 -13.33
N PRO A 64 7.19 7.88 -13.98
CA PRO A 64 6.46 9.14 -13.79
C PRO A 64 5.01 9.10 -14.30
N HIS A 65 4.63 8.08 -15.07
CA HIS A 65 3.26 7.86 -15.55
C HIS A 65 2.44 6.93 -14.66
N VAL A 66 3.01 6.44 -13.55
CA VAL A 66 2.30 5.69 -12.52
C VAL A 66 2.08 6.63 -11.33
N ASP A 67 0.83 6.85 -10.98
CA ASP A 67 0.43 7.68 -9.85
C ASP A 67 -0.39 6.86 -8.82
N GLU A 68 -0.46 7.38 -7.59
CA GLU A 68 -1.22 6.76 -6.50
C GLU A 68 -2.70 6.62 -6.82
N SER A 69 -3.28 7.61 -7.53
CA SER A 69 -4.70 7.60 -7.84
C SER A 69 -5.08 6.45 -8.78
N ALA A 70 -4.23 6.13 -9.77
CA ALA A 70 -4.39 5.01 -10.67
C ALA A 70 -4.30 3.68 -9.93
N ILE A 71 -3.40 3.57 -8.95
CA ILE A 71 -3.24 2.38 -8.09
C ILE A 71 -4.47 2.18 -7.20
N LEU A 72 -4.95 3.24 -6.53
CA LEU A 72 -6.03 3.14 -5.53
C LEU A 72 -7.44 3.12 -6.13
N LYS A 73 -7.62 3.58 -7.38
CA LYS A 73 -8.95 3.73 -7.98
C LYS A 73 -9.72 2.41 -8.07
N GLY A 74 -9.05 1.31 -8.41
CA GLY A 74 -9.66 -0.03 -8.42
C GLY A 74 -10.17 -0.43 -7.04
N HIS A 75 -9.35 -0.24 -6.01
CA HIS A 75 -9.69 -0.54 -4.62
C HIS A 75 -10.89 0.26 -4.13
N PHE A 76 -10.90 1.57 -4.39
CA PHE A 76 -12.03 2.43 -4.01
C PHE A 76 -13.32 2.05 -4.73
N GLU A 77 -13.25 1.68 -6.01
CA GLU A 77 -14.43 1.22 -6.74
C GLU A 77 -14.95 -0.13 -6.20
N SER A 78 -14.04 -1.06 -5.89
CA SER A 78 -14.40 -2.33 -5.26
C SER A 78 -15.09 -2.13 -3.90
N THR A 79 -14.60 -1.18 -3.09
CA THR A 79 -15.28 -0.78 -1.85
C THR A 79 -16.65 -0.16 -2.09
N ARG A 80 -16.81 0.73 -3.09
CA ARG A 80 -18.13 1.27 -3.46
C ARG A 80 -19.11 0.18 -3.87
N GLN A 81 -18.66 -0.79 -4.65
CA GLN A 81 -19.48 -1.92 -5.08
C GLN A 81 -19.94 -2.76 -3.88
N ARG A 82 -19.04 -3.10 -2.95
CA ARG A 82 -19.40 -3.81 -1.71
C ARG A 82 -20.43 -3.03 -0.89
N VAL A 83 -20.21 -1.73 -0.66
CA VAL A 83 -21.15 -0.86 0.05
C VAL A 83 -22.52 -0.82 -0.64
N ALA A 84 -22.57 -0.77 -1.96
CA ALA A 84 -23.82 -0.71 -2.72
C ALA A 84 -24.70 -1.97 -2.56
N THR A 85 -24.12 -3.12 -2.20
CA THR A 85 -24.88 -4.33 -1.90
C THR A 85 -25.61 -4.29 -0.55
N LEU A 86 -25.19 -3.40 0.36
CA LEU A 86 -25.66 -3.30 1.74
C LEU A 86 -26.72 -2.20 1.92
N ARG A 87 -27.79 -2.24 1.09
CA ARG A 87 -28.81 -1.18 0.94
C ARG A 87 -29.45 -0.67 2.25
N ASN A 88 -29.42 -1.45 3.34
CA ASN A 88 -30.05 -1.11 4.62
C ASN A 88 -29.09 -1.24 5.83
N GLU A 89 -27.78 -1.35 5.60
CA GLU A 89 -26.82 -1.39 6.71
C GLU A 89 -26.20 -0.01 6.96
N THR A 90 -25.98 0.32 8.23
CA THR A 90 -25.16 1.50 8.58
C THR A 90 -23.69 1.18 8.31
N ILE A 91 -23.05 2.01 7.49
CA ILE A 91 -21.63 1.95 7.22
C ILE A 91 -20.92 2.99 8.08
N LEU A 92 -19.87 2.56 8.78
CA LEU A 92 -19.00 3.42 9.55
C LEU A 92 -17.75 3.71 8.72
N LEU A 93 -17.29 4.97 8.76
CA LEU A 93 -16.07 5.43 8.10
C LEU A 93 -15.09 5.98 9.15
N PRO A 94 -14.49 5.13 10.01
CA PRO A 94 -13.38 5.55 10.85
C PRO A 94 -12.25 6.15 10.00
N GLN A 95 -11.70 7.25 10.48
CA GLN A 95 -10.57 7.94 9.88
C GLN A 95 -9.46 8.07 10.91
N ASP A 96 -8.23 7.83 10.48
CA ASP A 96 -7.04 8.00 11.32
C ASP A 96 -5.84 8.39 10.46
N THR A 97 -4.82 8.94 11.10
CA THR A 97 -3.56 9.34 10.47
C THR A 97 -2.42 8.54 11.07
N THR A 98 -1.78 7.70 10.25
CA THR A 98 -0.56 6.98 10.64
C THR A 98 0.68 7.64 10.06
N THR A 99 1.84 7.35 10.64
CA THR A 99 3.14 7.84 10.15
C THR A 99 3.99 6.67 9.67
N PHE A 100 4.39 6.70 8.41
CA PHE A 100 5.44 5.82 7.89
C PHE A 100 6.80 6.45 8.12
N ILE A 101 7.61 5.85 8.98
CA ILE A 101 8.94 6.35 9.35
C ILE A 101 10.00 5.58 8.57
N TYR A 102 10.93 6.29 7.94
CA TYR A 102 12.06 5.72 7.20
C TYR A 102 13.39 6.26 7.72
N GLN A 103 14.45 5.48 7.52
CA GLN A 103 15.84 5.94 7.66
C GLN A 103 16.42 6.11 6.26
N ARG A 104 16.87 7.33 5.93
CA ARG A 104 17.37 7.69 4.59
C ARG A 104 18.56 8.63 4.70
N ASP A 105 19.45 8.56 3.71
CA ASP A 105 20.57 9.50 3.60
C ASP A 105 20.09 10.92 3.25
N ASN A 106 19.02 11.03 2.45
CA ASN A 106 18.43 12.30 2.01
C ASN A 106 16.98 12.44 2.55
N PRO A 107 16.79 12.81 3.82
CA PRO A 107 15.48 12.88 4.46
C PRO A 107 14.56 13.98 3.90
N ASP A 108 15.14 15.08 3.39
CA ASP A 108 14.38 16.23 2.85
C ASP A 108 13.43 15.87 1.70
N ILE A 109 13.69 14.78 0.98
CA ILE A 109 12.90 14.36 -0.18
C ILE A 109 11.50 13.87 0.23
N ILE A 110 11.35 13.29 1.42
CA ILE A 110 10.08 12.76 1.92
C ILE A 110 9.52 13.56 3.10
N GLY A 111 10.29 14.51 3.62
CA GLY A 111 9.90 15.34 4.76
C GLY A 111 10.26 14.73 6.11
N TYR A 112 10.12 15.55 7.15
CA TYR A 112 10.48 15.24 8.52
C TYR A 112 9.25 14.94 9.36
N THR A 113 9.28 13.84 10.12
CA THR A 113 8.16 13.40 10.97
C THR A 113 8.39 13.68 12.45
N GLY A 114 9.59 14.10 12.82
CA GLY A 114 9.91 14.57 14.17
C GLY A 114 11.32 14.19 14.60
N THR A 115 11.61 14.36 15.89
CA THR A 115 12.87 13.94 16.49
C THR A 115 12.63 12.96 17.61
N THR A 116 13.33 11.82 17.61
CA THR A 116 13.38 10.93 18.78
C THR A 116 14.66 11.21 19.56
N SER A 117 14.53 11.21 20.89
CA SER A 117 15.71 11.05 21.74
C SER A 117 16.24 9.63 21.53
N ALA A 118 17.55 9.48 21.38
CA ALA A 118 18.16 8.16 21.31
C ALA A 118 17.84 7.40 22.62
N TRP A 119 16.84 6.51 22.58
CA TRP A 119 16.39 5.80 23.77
C TRP A 119 17.39 4.69 24.08
N GLY A 120 18.39 5.04 24.88
CA GLY A 120 19.45 4.15 25.34
C GLY A 120 20.22 4.81 26.45
N LYS A 121 20.35 4.11 27.58
CA LYS A 121 21.15 4.47 28.76
C LYS A 121 22.58 4.92 28.40
N ARG A 122 22.79 6.17 28.00
CA ARG A 122 24.14 6.73 27.88
C ARG A 122 24.11 8.16 28.39
N LYS A 123 24.83 8.39 29.50
CA LYS A 123 25.07 9.69 30.14
C LYS A 123 25.94 10.62 29.28
N ASP A 124 25.90 10.47 27.96
CA ASP A 124 26.71 11.26 27.04
C ASP A 124 25.80 12.21 26.25
N LYS A 125 25.75 13.46 26.71
CA LYS A 125 25.00 14.55 26.10
C LYS A 125 25.57 14.96 24.73
N SER A 126 26.65 14.34 24.26
CA SER A 126 27.33 14.68 23.01
C SER A 126 26.71 14.05 21.75
N LYS A 127 25.79 13.08 21.89
CA LYS A 127 25.11 12.47 20.72
C LYS A 127 23.72 13.09 20.54
N GLY A 128 23.59 13.87 19.47
CA GLY A 128 22.44 14.72 19.15
C GLY A 128 21.12 13.95 18.89
N LYS A 129 20.04 14.72 18.73
CA LYS A 129 18.70 14.21 18.40
C LYS A 129 18.73 13.42 17.09
N ILE A 130 18.05 12.28 17.04
CA ILE A 130 17.84 11.56 15.78
C ILE A 130 16.65 12.22 15.09
N VAL A 131 16.88 12.72 13.87
CA VAL A 131 15.82 13.29 13.04
C VAL A 131 15.19 12.14 12.25
N ASN A 132 13.88 11.96 12.43
CA ASN A 132 13.10 10.97 11.70
C ASN A 132 12.51 11.62 10.44
N CYS A 133 12.56 10.89 9.33
CA CYS A 133 11.93 11.28 8.08
C CYS A 133 10.83 10.29 7.71
N GLY A 134 9.83 10.74 6.95
CA GLY A 134 8.66 9.93 6.71
C GLY A 134 7.47 10.63 6.11
N ILE A 135 6.40 9.85 5.93
CA ILE A 135 5.16 10.29 5.30
C ILE A 135 4.02 10.11 6.30
N LEU A 136 3.14 11.11 6.36
CA LEU A 136 1.85 11.00 7.05
C LEU A 136 0.82 10.43 6.08
N MET A 137 0.19 9.32 6.43
CA MET A 137 -0.90 8.73 5.65
C MET A 137 -2.19 8.91 6.43
N HIS A 138 -3.07 9.78 5.94
CA HIS A 138 -4.44 9.87 6.40
C HIS A 138 -5.29 8.92 5.55
N SER A 139 -6.02 8.02 6.21
CA SER A 139 -6.84 7.03 5.51
C SER A 139 -8.18 6.86 6.19
N SER A 140 -9.17 6.46 5.39
CA SER A 140 -10.47 6.01 5.91
C SER A 140 -10.74 4.56 5.50
N LEU A 141 -11.44 3.84 6.36
CA LEU A 141 -11.79 2.43 6.14
C LEU A 141 -13.30 2.27 6.28
N ALA A 142 -13.97 1.80 5.23
CA ALA A 142 -15.38 1.46 5.31
C ALA A 142 -15.58 0.14 6.07
N ILE A 143 -16.40 0.15 7.12
CA ILE A 143 -16.74 -1.03 7.91
C ILE A 143 -18.24 -1.10 8.20
N THR A 144 -18.79 -2.29 8.36
CA THR A 144 -20.18 -2.45 8.84
C THR A 144 -20.27 -2.17 10.35
N SER A 145 -21.48 -1.95 10.87
CA SER A 145 -21.72 -1.82 12.31
C SER A 145 -21.31 -3.07 13.13
N ARG A 146 -21.14 -4.21 12.46
CA ARG A 146 -20.63 -5.46 13.07
C ARG A 146 -19.11 -5.60 12.99
N GLY A 147 -18.40 -4.62 12.43
CA GLY A 147 -16.94 -4.62 12.29
C GLY A 147 -16.41 -5.41 11.09
N VAL A 148 -17.24 -5.71 10.08
CA VAL A 148 -16.76 -6.35 8.85
C VAL A 148 -16.15 -5.29 7.93
N PRO A 149 -14.87 -5.43 7.51
CA PRO A 149 -14.23 -4.47 6.63
C PRO A 149 -14.75 -4.58 5.19
N LEU A 150 -15.00 -3.42 4.58
CA LEU A 150 -15.43 -3.27 3.18
C LEU A 150 -14.33 -2.64 2.30
N GLY A 151 -13.24 -2.18 2.90
CA GLY A 151 -12.04 -1.68 2.21
C GLY A 151 -11.82 -0.18 2.38
N LEU A 152 -10.80 0.35 1.69
CA LEU A 152 -10.36 1.74 1.79
C LEU A 152 -11.38 2.69 1.14
N SER A 153 -11.49 3.92 1.65
CA SER A 153 -12.42 4.93 1.15
C SER A 153 -11.87 6.36 1.12
#